data_AF-A0A7C7QML4-F1
#
_entry.id   AF-A0A7C7QML4-F1
#
_cell.length_a   1.000
_cell.length_b   1.000
_cell.length_c   1.000
_cell.angle_alpha   90.00
_cell.angle_beta   90.00
_cell.angle_gamma   90.00
#
_symmetry.space_group_name_H-M   'P 1'
#
loop_
_entity.id
_entity.type
_entity.pdbx_description
1 polymer ?
#
loop_
_entity_poly.entity_id
_entity_poly.type
_entity_poly.pdbx_seq_one_letter_code
_entity_poly.pdbx_strand_id
1 'polypeptide(L)'
;MSETKSSNRRADWWICIARWPVLIGLFLVVFFDPLRTRRVWFPLFYELLLAAIIYSIILTLLAYFQFSHPRLPLATTIIDSLLFAALVYASGRSSSLIVDTSGRAPSLTFFFALFPISVATIHFGFAGGLSVAGLFSILRIIFLFQEHIYFMQKEVNVMRIVAVGNDIAVLVLAAALGELLNRLGPKLEEEKEEVEPEEVVKLKEAQEQLKEMFKMAGTLGAQLDSSHVLEAMLDVGLAGFEEAGWGEEVPVGIVFLLKERPEGDRLYVATSRYLDREDETRLIAGQAGLAGKVIESVEPLIGGEL
;
A
#
# COMPACT_ATOMS: atom_id res chain seq x y z
N MET A 1 -17.11 2.98 15.61
CA MET A 1 -16.21 2.00 16.28
C MET A 1 -15.63 0.95 15.32
N SER A 2 -16.06 0.90 14.05
CA SER A 2 -15.47 0.07 12.98
C SER A 2 -14.28 0.75 12.27
N GLU A 3 -14.27 2.08 12.19
CA GLU A 3 -13.24 2.88 11.47
C GLU A 3 -11.84 2.80 12.10
N THR A 4 -11.73 2.77 13.44
CA THR A 4 -10.43 2.63 14.11
C THR A 4 -9.75 1.28 13.84
N LYS A 5 -10.52 0.26 13.43
CA LYS A 5 -10.02 -1.08 13.16
C LYS A 5 -9.48 -1.23 11.73
N SER A 6 -10.01 -0.47 10.76
CA SER A 6 -9.51 -0.47 9.38
C SER A 6 -8.22 0.34 9.23
N SER A 7 -8.11 1.48 9.92
CA SER A 7 -6.89 2.32 9.91
C SER A 7 -5.69 1.59 10.52
N ASN A 8 -5.85 0.98 11.70
CA ASN A 8 -4.79 0.16 12.32
C ASN A 8 -4.36 -1.01 11.42
N ARG A 9 -5.29 -1.62 10.68
CA ARG A 9 -4.99 -2.73 9.76
C ARG A 9 -4.14 -2.29 8.57
N ARG A 10 -4.40 -1.11 8.01
CA ARG A 10 -3.59 -0.57 6.90
C ARG A 10 -2.18 -0.25 7.39
N ALA A 11 -2.04 0.30 8.60
CA ALA A 11 -0.75 0.54 9.22
C ALA A 11 0.06 -0.75 9.45
N ASP A 12 -0.57 -1.80 10.00
CA ASP A 12 0.07 -3.11 10.23
C ASP A 12 0.62 -3.74 8.94
N TRP A 13 -0.12 -3.60 7.84
CA TRP A 13 0.29 -4.09 6.53
C TRP A 13 1.50 -3.32 5.98
N TRP A 14 1.49 -1.99 6.07
CA TRP A 14 2.62 -1.16 5.66
C TRP A 14 3.88 -1.43 6.50
N ILE A 15 3.72 -1.65 7.82
CA ILE A 15 4.82 -2.04 8.70
C ILE A 15 5.44 -3.36 8.23
N CYS A 16 4.62 -4.35 7.86
CA CYS A 16 5.12 -5.63 7.34
C CYS A 16 5.89 -5.47 6.03
N ILE A 17 5.42 -4.65 5.10
CA ILE A 17 6.12 -4.37 3.84
C ILE A 17 7.45 -3.64 4.11
N ALA A 18 7.44 -2.64 5.00
CA ALA A 18 8.60 -1.83 5.31
C ALA A 18 9.76 -2.62 5.96
N ARG A 19 9.51 -3.79 6.55
CA ARG A 19 10.58 -4.63 7.13
C ARG A 19 11.57 -5.15 6.10
N TRP A 20 11.09 -5.52 4.92
CA TRP A 20 11.92 -6.11 3.86
C TRP A 20 13.04 -5.18 3.38
N PRO A 21 12.78 -3.93 2.97
CA PRO A 21 13.84 -3.02 2.56
C PRO A 21 14.81 -2.68 3.70
N VAL A 22 14.35 -2.65 4.95
CA VAL A 22 15.20 -2.42 6.13
C VAL A 22 16.16 -3.60 6.35
N LEU A 23 15.68 -4.84 6.26
CA LEU A 23 16.52 -6.04 6.38
C LEU A 23 17.50 -6.17 5.20
N ILE A 24 17.05 -5.91 3.98
CA ILE A 24 17.90 -5.91 2.78
C ILE A 24 18.96 -4.82 2.90
N GLY A 25 18.58 -3.60 3.29
CA GLY A 25 19.49 -2.49 3.50
C GLY A 25 20.55 -2.84 4.55
N LEU A 26 20.14 -3.41 5.69
CA LEU A 26 21.08 -3.82 6.73
C LEU A 26 22.05 -4.89 6.21
N PHE A 27 21.54 -5.89 5.49
CA PHE A 27 22.37 -6.91 4.86
C PHE A 27 23.39 -6.29 3.91
N LEU A 28 22.97 -5.39 3.03
CA LEU A 28 23.85 -4.72 2.07
C LEU A 28 24.92 -3.90 2.78
N VAL A 29 24.55 -3.12 3.81
CA VAL A 29 25.49 -2.29 4.57
C VAL A 29 26.56 -3.15 5.24
N VAL A 30 26.16 -4.25 5.88
CA VAL A 30 27.11 -5.20 6.51
C VAL A 30 27.89 -5.98 5.46
N PHE A 31 27.31 -6.20 4.27
CA PHE A 31 27.95 -6.93 3.19
C PHE A 31 29.03 -6.13 2.47
N PHE A 32 28.77 -4.85 2.22
CA PHE A 32 29.64 -3.97 1.46
C PHE A 32 30.61 -3.16 2.31
N ASP A 33 30.56 -3.23 3.65
CA ASP A 33 31.51 -2.51 4.50
C ASP A 33 32.96 -3.01 4.27
N PRO A 34 33.86 -2.18 3.70
CA PRO A 34 35.23 -2.56 3.37
C PRO A 34 36.15 -2.63 4.59
N LEU A 35 35.73 -2.15 5.77
CA LEU A 35 36.48 -2.28 7.04
C LEU A 35 36.23 -3.64 7.75
N ARG A 36 35.65 -4.59 6.99
CA ARG A 36 35.07 -5.89 7.33
C ARG A 36 35.93 -6.87 8.14
N THR A 37 37.25 -6.75 8.10
CA THR A 37 38.11 -7.95 8.19
C THR A 37 38.39 -8.49 9.60
N ARG A 38 37.88 -7.89 10.70
CA ARG A 38 38.26 -8.37 12.05
C ARG A 38 37.22 -8.29 13.17
N ARG A 39 36.00 -7.80 12.94
CA ARG A 39 35.11 -7.39 14.06
C ARG A 39 33.66 -7.92 14.01
N VAL A 40 33.23 -8.55 12.92
CA VAL A 40 31.87 -9.10 12.77
C VAL A 40 31.87 -10.58 13.16
N TRP A 41 30.94 -10.96 14.04
CA TRP A 41 30.69 -12.37 14.36
C TRP A 41 29.76 -12.95 13.30
N PHE A 42 30.34 -13.30 12.14
CA PHE A 42 29.58 -13.75 10.96
C PHE A 42 28.53 -14.84 11.25
N PRO A 43 28.82 -15.91 12.02
CA PRO A 43 27.83 -16.95 12.30
C PRO A 43 26.60 -16.38 13.00
N LEU A 44 26.82 -15.60 14.06
CA LEU A 44 25.75 -15.01 14.86
C LEU A 44 24.95 -13.96 14.06
N PHE A 45 25.60 -13.17 13.19
CA PHE A 45 24.89 -12.23 12.32
C PHE A 45 23.97 -12.94 11.32
N TYR A 46 24.46 -14.00 10.64
CA TYR A 46 23.65 -14.76 9.69
C TYR A 46 22.51 -15.52 10.37
N GLU A 47 22.74 -16.09 11.56
CA GLU A 47 21.70 -16.74 12.36
C GLU A 47 20.60 -15.75 12.76
N LEU A 48 20.98 -14.56 13.23
CA LEU A 48 20.02 -13.50 13.58
C LEU A 48 19.28 -12.96 12.36
N LEU A 49 19.96 -12.83 11.22
CA LEU A 49 19.33 -12.40 9.97
C LEU A 49 18.31 -13.45 9.48
N LEU A 50 18.66 -14.73 9.54
CA LEU A 50 17.75 -15.82 9.21
C LEU A 50 16.54 -15.82 10.16
N ALA A 51 16.79 -15.66 11.46
CA ALA A 51 15.72 -15.54 12.46
C ALA A 51 14.80 -14.34 12.15
N ALA A 52 15.36 -13.20 11.73
CA ALA A 52 14.61 -12.00 11.33
C ALA A 52 13.73 -12.23 10.09
N ILE A 53 14.25 -12.96 9.10
CA ILE A 53 13.50 -13.32 7.90
C ILE A 53 12.35 -14.25 8.26
N ILE A 54 12.61 -15.32 9.02
CA ILE A 54 11.58 -16.27 9.46
C ILE A 54 10.49 -15.55 10.26
N TYR A 55 10.89 -14.73 11.23
CA TYR A 55 9.97 -13.92 12.01
C TYR A 55 9.13 -12.96 11.15
N SER A 56 9.75 -12.30 10.15
CA SER A 56 9.01 -11.41 9.23
C SER A 56 8.01 -12.18 8.36
N ILE A 57 8.34 -13.40 7.94
CA ILE A 57 7.41 -14.28 7.21
C ILE A 57 6.22 -14.65 8.12
N ILE A 58 6.49 -15.06 9.37
CA ILE A 58 5.44 -15.40 10.34
C ILE A 58 4.49 -14.23 10.54
N LEU A 59 5.01 -13.00 10.70
CA LEU A 59 4.17 -11.83 10.89
C LEU A 59 3.40 -11.44 9.63
N THR A 60 3.99 -11.58 8.44
CA THR A 60 3.28 -11.37 7.17
C THR A 60 2.14 -12.36 7.02
N LEU A 61 2.37 -13.62 7.40
CA LEU A 61 1.35 -14.67 7.37
C LEU A 61 0.25 -14.42 8.42
N LEU A 62 0.62 -14.00 9.62
CA LEU A 62 -0.33 -13.63 10.67
C LEU A 62 -1.22 -12.45 10.26
N ALA A 63 -0.63 -11.44 9.60
CA ALA A 63 -1.35 -10.31 9.02
C ALA A 63 -2.27 -10.74 7.88
N TYR A 64 -1.81 -11.65 7.01
CA TYR A 64 -2.62 -12.21 5.92
C TYR A 64 -3.86 -12.96 6.44
N PHE A 65 -3.70 -13.77 7.48
CA PHE A 65 -4.80 -14.49 8.14
C PHE A 65 -5.64 -13.62 9.10
N GLN A 66 -5.39 -12.31 9.17
CA GLN A 66 -6.18 -11.35 9.94
C GLN A 66 -6.24 -11.65 11.45
N PHE A 67 -5.21 -12.29 12.01
CA PHE A 67 -5.20 -12.64 13.42
C PHE A 67 -4.90 -11.39 14.27
N SER A 68 -5.94 -10.74 14.78
CA SER A 68 -5.85 -9.48 15.53
C SER A 68 -6.02 -9.72 17.03
N HIS A 69 -4.93 -10.07 17.74
CA HIS A 69 -4.93 -10.16 19.19
C HIS A 69 -4.41 -8.85 19.84
N PRO A 70 -5.04 -8.29 20.89
CA PRO A 70 -4.69 -6.98 21.47
C PRO A 70 -3.25 -6.82 21.96
N ARG A 71 -2.58 -7.95 22.25
CA ARG A 71 -1.19 -7.98 22.72
C ARG A 71 -0.15 -8.08 21.60
N LEU A 72 -0.56 -8.29 20.35
CA LEU A 72 0.38 -8.45 19.23
C LEU A 72 1.25 -7.21 19.01
N PRO A 73 0.71 -5.98 18.96
CA PRO A 73 1.55 -4.79 18.73
C PRO A 73 2.66 -4.61 19.77
N LEU A 74 2.38 -4.99 21.02
CA LEU A 74 3.34 -4.93 22.11
C LEU A 74 4.42 -6.02 21.95
N ALA A 75 4.00 -7.25 21.67
CA ALA A 75 4.93 -8.35 21.45
C ALA A 75 5.84 -8.10 20.23
N THR A 76 5.27 -7.63 19.11
CA THR A 76 6.04 -7.35 17.89
C THR A 76 7.01 -6.20 18.08
N THR A 77 6.61 -5.12 18.78
CA THR A 77 7.52 -4.00 19.05
C THR A 77 8.69 -4.41 19.95
N ILE A 78 8.46 -5.25 20.96
CA ILE A 78 9.51 -5.77 21.83
C ILE A 78 10.46 -6.67 21.03
N ILE A 79 9.92 -7.61 20.24
CA ILE A 79 10.73 -8.53 19.43
C ILE A 79 11.51 -7.75 18.37
N ASP A 80 10.89 -6.80 17.68
CA ASP A 80 11.56 -5.94 16.68
C ASP A 80 12.71 -5.17 17.34
N SER A 81 12.48 -4.55 18.49
CA SER A 81 13.52 -3.79 19.21
C SER A 81 14.68 -4.68 19.62
N LEU A 82 14.40 -5.87 20.17
CA LEU A 82 15.42 -6.83 20.59
C LEU A 82 16.20 -7.39 19.40
N LEU A 83 15.50 -7.74 18.33
CA LEU A 83 16.08 -8.33 17.14
C LEU A 83 16.97 -7.32 16.40
N PHE A 84 16.51 -6.07 16.25
CA PHE A 84 17.34 -4.99 15.69
C PHE A 84 18.51 -4.65 16.60
N ALA A 85 18.34 -4.60 17.91
CA ALA A 85 19.45 -4.41 18.84
C ALA A 85 20.50 -5.53 18.73
N ALA A 86 20.06 -6.79 18.62
CA ALA A 86 20.93 -7.94 18.44
C ALA A 86 21.66 -7.90 17.09
N LEU A 87 20.98 -7.52 16.01
CA LEU A 87 21.58 -7.35 14.69
C LEU A 87 22.60 -6.20 14.66
N VAL A 88 22.31 -5.07 15.32
CA VAL A 88 23.26 -3.95 15.48
C VAL A 88 24.48 -4.39 16.30
N TYR A 89 24.29 -5.24 17.31
CA TYR A 89 25.40 -5.81 18.07
C TYR A 89 26.25 -6.78 17.22
N ALA A 90 25.58 -7.68 16.48
CA ALA A 90 26.19 -8.73 15.67
C ALA A 90 26.95 -8.20 14.45
N SER A 91 26.45 -7.13 13.84
CA SER A 91 27.02 -6.48 12.65
C SER A 91 28.37 -5.80 12.88
N GLY A 92 28.90 -5.87 14.10
CA GLY A 92 30.21 -5.33 14.43
C GLY A 92 30.06 -3.96 15.07
N ARG A 93 30.06 -3.96 16.39
CA ARG A 93 30.28 -2.84 17.32
C ARG A 93 30.86 -1.58 16.65
N SER A 94 29.97 -0.68 16.24
CA SER A 94 30.18 0.74 15.94
C SER A 94 31.51 1.08 15.26
N SER A 95 31.62 0.90 13.95
CA SER A 95 32.38 1.80 13.07
C SER A 95 32.27 1.36 11.62
N SER A 96 31.05 1.28 11.07
CA SER A 96 30.87 1.49 9.63
C SER A 96 31.07 2.99 9.37
N LEU A 97 32.29 3.46 9.64
CA LEU A 97 32.78 4.78 9.35
C LEU A 97 33.00 4.73 7.85
N ILE A 98 31.98 5.10 7.07
CA ILE A 98 32.23 5.45 5.66
C ILE A 98 33.12 6.68 5.75
N VAL A 99 34.42 6.40 5.66
CA VAL A 99 35.54 7.27 5.34
C VAL A 99 35.21 8.74 5.56
N ASP A 100 35.34 9.19 6.80
CA ASP A 100 35.77 10.56 6.97
C ASP A 100 36.62 10.73 8.23
N THR A 101 37.86 11.10 8.00
CA THR A 101 38.81 11.69 8.96
C THR A 101 38.24 12.88 9.74
N SER A 102 37.03 13.34 9.40
CA SER A 102 36.34 14.44 10.06
C SER A 102 35.44 14.04 11.24
N GLY A 103 35.15 12.75 11.48
CA GLY A 103 34.34 12.29 12.61
C GLY A 103 32.87 12.75 12.60
N ARG A 104 32.34 13.17 11.45
CA ARG A 104 30.98 13.73 11.31
C ARG A 104 29.91 12.73 10.86
N ALA A 105 30.26 11.50 10.49
CA ALA A 105 29.29 10.56 9.93
C ALA A 105 28.54 9.79 11.05
N PRO A 106 27.21 9.90 11.12
CA PRO A 106 26.40 9.03 11.98
C PRO A 106 26.57 7.57 11.57
N SER A 107 26.52 6.67 12.56
CA SER A 107 26.78 5.25 12.30
C SER A 107 25.64 4.64 11.48
N LEU A 108 25.94 4.20 10.26
CA LEU A 108 24.94 3.76 9.29
C LEU A 108 24.04 2.62 9.83
N THR A 109 24.61 1.75 10.66
CA THR A 109 23.89 0.67 11.34
C THR A 109 22.82 1.18 12.32
N PHE A 110 23.03 2.32 12.96
CA PHE A 110 22.08 2.89 13.92
C PHE A 110 20.89 3.58 13.25
N PHE A 111 20.97 3.95 11.97
CA PHE A 111 19.79 4.39 11.20
C PHE A 111 18.73 3.30 11.08
N PHE A 112 19.11 2.03 11.11
CA PHE A 112 18.13 0.94 11.08
C PHE A 112 17.29 0.87 12.37
N ALA A 113 17.74 1.49 13.47
CA ALA A 113 16.94 1.65 14.69
C ALA A 113 15.76 2.63 14.52
N LEU A 114 15.75 3.43 13.45
CA LEU A 114 14.59 4.27 13.12
C LEU A 114 13.35 3.41 12.87
N PHE A 115 13.51 2.22 12.29
CA PHE A 115 12.39 1.32 12.02
C PHE A 115 11.61 0.92 13.29
N PRO A 116 12.22 0.29 14.31
CA PRO A 116 11.49 -0.06 15.53
C PRO A 116 11.00 1.18 16.31
N ILE A 117 11.67 2.34 16.19
CA ILE A 117 11.17 3.61 16.75
C ILE A 117 9.87 4.02 16.05
N SER A 118 9.84 4.02 14.72
CA SER A 118 8.62 4.34 13.94
C SER A 118 7.48 3.38 14.27
N VAL A 119 7.74 2.08 14.34
CA VAL A 119 6.75 1.06 14.71
C VAL A 119 6.19 1.34 16.11
N ALA A 120 7.05 1.65 17.08
CA ALA A 120 6.62 1.96 18.44
C ALA A 120 5.80 3.26 18.51
N THR A 121 6.15 4.28 17.72
CA THR A 121 5.40 5.53 17.64
C THR A 121 4.03 5.35 17.02
N ILE A 122 3.89 4.49 16.00
CA ILE A 122 2.60 4.19 15.38
C ILE A 122 1.68 3.49 16.39
N HIS A 123 2.19 2.51 17.14
CA HIS A 123 1.36 1.70 18.04
C HIS A 123 1.07 2.33 19.40
N PHE A 124 2.02 3.07 19.96
CA PHE A 124 1.96 3.56 21.34
C PHE A 124 2.14 5.09 21.43
N GLY A 125 2.14 5.79 20.29
CA GLY A 125 2.36 7.22 20.21
C GLY A 125 3.77 7.63 20.62
N PHE A 126 3.95 8.93 20.88
CA PHE A 126 5.22 9.52 21.32
C PHE A 126 5.92 8.76 22.47
N ALA A 127 5.15 8.26 23.45
CA ALA A 127 5.71 7.55 24.60
C ALA A 127 6.41 6.24 24.20
N GLY A 128 5.85 5.49 23.25
CA GLY A 128 6.47 4.27 22.71
C GLY A 128 7.73 4.57 21.92
N GLY A 129 7.66 5.54 21.02
CA GLY A 129 8.81 5.99 20.24
C GLY A 129 9.97 6.44 21.11
N LEU A 130 9.70 7.25 22.14
CA LEU A 130 10.71 7.73 23.08
C LEU A 130 11.32 6.60 23.92
N SER A 131 10.52 5.61 24.33
CA SER A 131 11.01 4.44 25.05
C SER A 131 12.01 3.63 24.22
N VAL A 132 11.68 3.34 22.96
CA VAL A 132 12.57 2.60 22.05
C VAL A 132 13.80 3.44 21.70
N ALA A 133 13.65 4.74 21.44
CA ALA A 133 14.79 5.64 21.21
C ALA A 133 15.72 5.70 22.42
N GLY A 134 15.18 5.72 23.63
CA GLY A 134 15.92 5.66 24.88
C GLY A 134 16.72 4.35 25.01
N LEU A 135 16.11 3.21 24.69
CA LEU A 135 16.77 1.90 24.68
C LEU A 135 17.99 1.89 23.75
N PHE A 136 17.83 2.35 22.50
CA PHE A 136 18.94 2.41 21.54
C PHE A 136 20.01 3.45 21.92
N SER A 137 19.61 4.55 22.56
CA SER A 137 20.55 5.55 23.09
C SER A 137 21.41 4.99 24.21
N ILE A 138 20.81 4.24 25.15
CA ILE A 138 21.55 3.54 26.21
C ILE A 138 22.49 2.51 25.60
N LEU A 139 22.01 1.72 24.64
CA LEU A 139 22.83 0.72 23.94
C LEU A 139 24.05 1.38 23.27
N ARG A 140 23.86 2.55 22.65
CA ARG A 140 24.94 3.34 22.05
C ARG A 140 25.98 3.77 23.08
N ILE A 141 25.54 4.28 24.23
CA ILE A 141 26.41 4.70 25.34
C ILE A 141 27.22 3.52 25.86
N ILE A 142 26.57 2.38 26.12
CA ILE A 142 27.25 1.14 26.56
C ILE A 142 28.33 0.73 25.55
N PHE A 143 28.03 0.81 24.25
CA PHE A 143 29.01 0.44 23.23
C PHE A 143 30.24 1.32 23.22
N LEU A 144 30.10 2.63 23.45
CA LEU A 144 31.22 3.55 23.56
C LEU A 144 32.08 3.27 24.78
N PHE A 145 31.45 3.06 25.93
CA PHE A 145 32.18 2.75 27.17
C PHE A 145 32.98 1.47 27.01
N GLN A 146 32.39 0.42 26.47
CA GLN A 146 33.08 -0.85 26.32
C GLN A 146 34.11 -0.81 25.18
N GLU A 147 33.94 0.04 24.15
CA GLU A 147 35.02 0.32 23.17
C GLU A 147 36.20 1.05 23.83
N HIS A 148 35.92 2.06 24.66
CA HIS A 148 36.94 2.82 25.40
C HIS A 148 37.76 1.92 26.34
N ILE A 149 37.08 1.03 27.09
CA ILE A 149 37.71 0.06 27.99
C ILE A 149 38.57 -0.95 27.22
N TYR A 150 38.05 -1.49 26.11
CA TYR A 150 38.73 -2.56 25.38
C TYR A 150 39.96 -2.07 24.60
N PHE A 151 39.91 -0.85 24.06
CA PHE A 151 41.03 -0.28 23.30
C PHE A 151 42.05 0.47 24.14
N MET A 152 41.88 0.54 25.47
CA MET A 152 42.80 1.26 26.39
C MET A 152 43.14 2.67 25.87
N GLN A 153 42.19 3.32 25.20
CA GLN A 153 42.39 4.67 24.67
C GLN A 153 42.45 5.63 25.86
N LYS A 154 43.61 6.23 26.09
CA LYS A 154 43.82 7.17 27.20
C LYS A 154 42.99 8.45 27.09
N GLU A 155 42.47 8.78 25.90
CA GLU A 155 41.75 10.03 25.66
C GLU A 155 40.48 9.79 24.85
N VAL A 156 39.35 10.26 25.39
CA VAL A 156 38.09 10.36 24.65
C VAL A 156 38.18 11.60 23.76
N ASN A 157 38.31 11.38 22.45
CA ASN A 157 38.30 12.48 21.49
C ASN A 157 36.92 13.17 21.51
N VAL A 158 36.91 14.51 21.64
CA VAL A 158 35.69 15.35 21.62
C VAL A 158 34.82 15.04 20.40
N MET A 159 35.43 14.73 19.25
CA MET A 159 34.71 14.40 18.03
C MET A 159 33.83 13.14 18.17
N ARG A 160 34.26 12.17 18.98
CA ARG A 160 33.49 10.95 19.26
C ARG A 160 32.28 11.25 20.13
N ILE A 161 32.42 12.16 21.11
CA ILE A 161 31.30 12.62 21.95
C ILE A 161 30.27 13.34 21.08
N VAL A 162 30.71 14.20 20.16
CA VAL A 162 29.83 14.90 19.22
C VAL A 162 29.09 13.94 18.30
N ALA A 163 29.77 12.94 17.73
CA ALA A 163 29.13 11.95 16.86
C ALA A 163 28.03 11.16 17.58
N VAL A 164 28.26 10.82 18.85
CA VAL A 164 27.29 10.09 19.69
C VAL A 164 26.13 10.98 20.07
N GLY A 165 26.40 12.23 20.42
CA GLY A 165 25.37 13.23 20.67
C GLY A 165 24.47 13.41 19.45
N ASN A 166 25.06 13.39 18.24
CA ASN A 166 24.31 13.44 16.98
C ASN A 166 23.47 12.17 16.75
N ASP A 167 24.03 10.97 16.96
CA ASP A 167 23.27 9.72 16.85
C ASP A 167 22.04 9.74 17.78
N ILE A 168 22.22 10.12 19.05
CA ILE A 168 21.12 10.23 20.02
C ILE A 168 20.11 11.29 19.60
N ALA A 169 20.58 12.47 19.17
CA ALA A 169 19.71 13.54 18.71
C ALA A 169 18.85 13.11 17.51
N VAL A 170 19.41 12.36 16.56
CA VAL A 170 18.67 11.83 15.41
C VAL A 170 17.60 10.83 15.85
N LEU A 171 17.90 9.92 16.79
CA LEU A 171 16.91 8.95 17.29
C LEU A 171 15.75 9.64 18.04
N VAL A 172 16.05 10.67 18.84
CA VAL A 172 15.04 11.47 19.53
C VAL A 172 14.21 12.29 18.54
N LEU A 173 14.87 12.91 17.55
CA LEU A 173 14.19 13.67 16.50
C LEU A 173 13.28 12.76 15.67
N ALA A 174 13.67 11.52 15.42
CA ALA A 174 12.83 10.54 14.73
C ALA A 174 11.58 10.17 15.51
N ALA A 175 11.67 10.02 16.85
CA ALA A 175 10.50 9.83 17.68
C ALA A 175 9.55 11.05 17.63
N ALA A 176 10.11 12.26 17.67
CA ALA A 176 9.34 13.51 17.56
C ALA A 176 8.69 13.69 16.17
N LEU A 177 9.42 13.39 15.09
CA LEU A 177 8.91 13.43 13.73
C LEU A 177 7.84 12.36 13.50
N GLY A 178 8.01 11.15 14.05
CA GLY A 178 7.01 10.09 14.01
C GLY A 178 5.69 10.54 14.65
N GLU A 179 5.75 11.22 15.79
CA GLU A 179 4.57 11.78 16.45
C GLU A 179 3.94 12.91 15.62
N LEU A 180 4.76 13.80 15.05
CA LEU A 180 4.26 14.88 14.19
C LEU A 180 3.53 14.32 12.96
N LEU A 181 4.11 13.31 12.30
CA LEU A 181 3.48 12.61 11.19
C LEU A 181 2.21 11.88 11.61
N ASN A 182 2.18 11.25 12.79
CA ASN A 182 0.98 10.60 13.31
C ASN A 182 -0.14 11.59 13.66
N ARG A 183 0.20 12.84 14.00
CA ARG A 183 -0.78 13.93 14.21
C ARG A 183 -1.28 14.57 12.92
N LEU A 184 -0.44 14.58 11.89
CA LEU A 184 -0.78 15.14 10.57
C LEU A 184 -1.46 14.11 9.66
N GLY A 185 -1.22 12.82 9.85
CA GLY A 185 -1.84 11.72 9.11
C GLY A 185 -3.38 11.77 9.11
N PRO A 186 -4.06 11.90 10.26
CA PRO A 186 -5.51 12.02 10.31
C PRO A 186 -6.00 13.27 9.59
N LYS A 187 -5.28 14.40 9.67
CA LYS A 187 -5.70 15.63 9.00
C LYS A 187 -5.60 15.56 7.48
N LEU A 188 -4.61 14.84 6.95
CA LEU A 188 -4.44 14.64 5.51
C LEU A 188 -5.38 13.56 4.95
N GLU A 189 -5.83 12.62 5.79
CA GLU A 189 -6.81 11.60 5.41
C GLU A 189 -8.25 12.15 5.56
N GLU A 190 -8.53 12.97 6.58
CA GLU A 190 -9.76 13.77 6.73
C GLU A 190 -9.90 14.81 5.60
N GLU A 191 -8.84 15.51 5.19
CA GLU A 191 -8.86 16.42 4.03
C GLU A 191 -9.04 15.66 2.69
N LYS A 192 -8.82 14.34 2.69
CA LYS A 192 -9.05 13.47 1.53
C LYS A 192 -10.43 12.79 1.56
N GLU A 193 -11.02 12.60 2.74
CA GLU A 193 -12.40 12.11 2.92
C GLU A 193 -13.44 13.25 2.86
N GLU A 194 -13.13 14.46 3.33
CA GLU A 194 -14.00 15.64 3.16
C GLU A 194 -13.98 16.19 1.72
N VAL A 195 -13.03 15.73 0.89
CA VAL A 195 -12.97 16.02 -0.55
C VAL A 195 -13.09 14.72 -1.36
N GLU A 196 -14.01 13.83 -1.00
CA GLU A 196 -14.68 13.06 -2.04
C GLU A 196 -15.64 14.04 -2.74
N PRO A 197 -15.43 14.39 -4.02
CA PRO A 197 -16.40 15.23 -4.72
C PRO A 197 -17.75 14.55 -4.64
N GLU A 198 -18.85 15.29 -4.42
CA GLU A 198 -20.21 14.73 -4.32
C GLU A 198 -20.53 13.72 -5.45
N GLU A 199 -19.87 13.89 -6.59
CA GLU A 199 -19.86 12.99 -7.73
C GLU A 199 -19.44 11.55 -7.38
N VAL A 200 -18.40 11.33 -6.56
CA VAL A 200 -17.90 9.99 -6.22
C VAL A 200 -18.84 9.27 -5.24
N VAL A 201 -19.48 10.00 -4.32
CA VAL A 201 -20.49 9.43 -3.42
C VAL A 201 -21.73 9.03 -4.23
N LYS A 202 -22.22 9.90 -5.13
CA LYS A 202 -23.31 9.58 -6.04
C LYS A 202 -22.99 8.39 -6.96
N LEU A 203 -21.75 8.32 -7.46
CA LEU A 203 -21.28 7.21 -8.30
C LEU A 203 -21.19 5.88 -7.52
N LYS A 204 -20.78 5.91 -6.24
CA LYS A 204 -20.77 4.72 -5.37
C LYS A 204 -22.17 4.25 -5.03
N GLU A 205 -23.09 5.16 -4.72
CA GLU A 205 -24.49 4.85 -4.47
C GLU A 205 -25.14 4.24 -5.72
N ALA A 206 -24.90 4.82 -6.90
CA ALA A 206 -25.36 4.27 -8.17
C ALA A 206 -24.75 2.88 -8.45
N GLN A 207 -23.46 2.66 -8.16
CA GLN A 207 -22.83 1.35 -8.30
C GLN A 207 -23.39 0.30 -7.33
N GLU A 208 -23.68 0.67 -6.09
CA GLU A 208 -24.29 -0.24 -5.11
C GLU A 208 -25.72 -0.60 -5.52
N GLN A 209 -26.51 0.37 -5.97
CA GLN A 209 -27.84 0.13 -6.52
C GLN A 209 -27.80 -0.78 -7.75
N LEU A 210 -26.89 -0.54 -8.70
CA LEU A 210 -26.69 -1.40 -9.87
C LEU A 210 -26.26 -2.81 -9.46
N LYS A 211 -25.35 -2.94 -8.50
CA LYS A 211 -24.89 -4.25 -8.00
C LYS A 211 -26.02 -5.03 -7.33
N GLU A 212 -26.90 -4.38 -6.60
CA GLU A 212 -28.09 -5.01 -6.02
C GLU A 212 -29.10 -5.41 -7.10
N MET A 213 -29.35 -4.55 -8.09
CA MET A 213 -30.21 -4.87 -9.25
C MET A 213 -29.66 -6.05 -10.06
N PHE A 214 -28.35 -6.09 -10.33
CA PHE A 214 -27.70 -7.21 -11.02
C PHE A 214 -27.71 -8.49 -10.20
N LYS A 215 -27.59 -8.40 -8.88
CA LYS A 215 -27.68 -9.56 -7.98
C LYS A 215 -29.11 -10.12 -7.93
N MET A 216 -30.12 -9.24 -7.96
CA MET A 216 -31.53 -9.63 -8.10
C MET A 216 -31.82 -10.23 -9.49
N ALA A 217 -31.29 -9.63 -10.56
CA ALA A 217 -31.39 -10.16 -11.92
C ALA A 217 -30.69 -11.53 -12.06
N GLY A 218 -29.55 -11.74 -11.39
CA GLY A 218 -28.86 -13.04 -11.35
C GLY A 218 -29.65 -14.14 -10.63
N THR A 219 -30.48 -13.78 -9.65
CA THR A 219 -31.42 -14.72 -9.01
C THR A 219 -32.73 -14.93 -9.79
N LEU A 220 -33.11 -13.97 -10.65
CA LEU A 220 -34.30 -14.04 -11.53
C LEU A 220 -33.99 -14.63 -12.91
N GLY A 221 -32.72 -14.64 -13.33
CA GLY A 221 -32.24 -15.18 -14.60
C GLY A 221 -32.43 -16.70 -14.75
N ALA A 222 -32.85 -17.38 -13.68
CA ALA A 222 -33.31 -18.76 -13.76
C ALA A 222 -34.74 -18.89 -14.35
N GLN A 223 -35.52 -17.80 -14.50
CA GLN A 223 -36.93 -17.88 -14.92
C GLN A 223 -37.50 -16.73 -15.79
N LEU A 224 -36.78 -15.68 -16.20
CA LEU A 224 -37.40 -14.54 -16.91
C LEU A 224 -36.71 -14.10 -18.20
N ASP A 225 -37.58 -13.66 -19.12
CA ASP A 225 -37.36 -13.19 -20.48
C ASP A 225 -36.20 -12.18 -20.57
N SER A 226 -35.20 -12.48 -21.41
CA SER A 226 -33.97 -11.68 -21.54
C SER A 226 -34.21 -10.28 -22.10
N SER A 227 -35.37 -10.04 -22.70
CA SER A 227 -35.82 -8.73 -23.21
C SER A 227 -35.83 -7.65 -22.12
N HIS A 228 -36.39 -7.95 -20.95
CA HIS A 228 -36.52 -6.98 -19.84
C HIS A 228 -35.18 -6.57 -19.21
N VAL A 229 -34.19 -7.46 -19.22
CA VAL A 229 -32.86 -7.15 -18.71
C VAL A 229 -32.14 -6.18 -19.65
N LEU A 230 -32.24 -6.42 -20.96
CA LEU A 230 -31.62 -5.55 -21.96
C LEU A 230 -32.29 -4.16 -21.99
N GLU A 231 -33.60 -4.11 -21.78
CA GLU A 231 -34.36 -2.86 -21.61
C GLU A 231 -33.86 -2.05 -20.41
N ALA A 232 -33.73 -2.67 -19.24
CA ALA A 232 -33.22 -2.00 -18.04
C ALA A 232 -31.78 -1.50 -18.22
N MET A 233 -30.94 -2.26 -18.94
CA MET A 233 -29.58 -1.83 -19.28
C MET A 233 -29.56 -0.60 -20.19
N LEU A 234 -30.47 -0.53 -21.18
CA LEU A 234 -30.61 0.65 -22.03
C LEU A 234 -31.06 1.88 -21.23
N ASP A 235 -32.03 1.71 -20.32
CA ASP A 235 -32.54 2.80 -19.50
C ASP A 235 -31.45 3.39 -18.59
N VAL A 236 -30.63 2.53 -17.97
CA VAL A 236 -29.47 2.97 -17.19
C VAL A 236 -28.42 3.66 -18.06
N GLY A 237 -28.13 3.11 -19.24
CA GLY A 237 -27.18 3.70 -20.17
C GLY A 237 -27.59 5.11 -20.60
N LEU A 238 -28.86 5.31 -20.93
CA LEU A 238 -29.42 6.59 -21.34
C LEU A 238 -29.47 7.61 -20.21
N ALA A 239 -29.82 7.19 -18.98
CA ALA A 239 -29.77 8.07 -17.81
C ALA A 239 -28.37 8.67 -17.60
N GLY A 240 -27.31 7.88 -17.82
CA GLY A 240 -25.93 8.37 -17.76
C GLY A 240 -25.57 9.38 -18.86
N PHE A 241 -26.23 9.31 -20.02
CA PHE A 241 -26.05 10.31 -21.09
C PHE A 241 -26.79 11.62 -20.80
N GLU A 242 -27.97 11.57 -20.18
CA GLU A 242 -28.71 12.76 -19.74
C GLU A 242 -27.92 13.54 -18.66
N GLU A 243 -27.30 12.84 -17.71
CA GLU A 243 -26.45 13.45 -16.67
C GLU A 243 -25.16 14.08 -17.23
N ALA A 244 -24.62 13.54 -18.32
CA ALA A 244 -23.40 14.03 -18.96
C ALA A 244 -23.59 15.32 -19.79
N GLY A 245 -24.82 15.83 -19.92
CA GLY A 245 -25.11 17.12 -20.56
C GLY A 245 -24.99 17.13 -22.09
N TRP A 246 -25.22 15.99 -22.75
CA TRP A 246 -25.12 15.86 -24.20
C TRP A 246 -26.35 16.45 -24.91
N GLY A 247 -26.38 17.78 -25.07
CA GLY A 247 -27.28 18.50 -26.00
C GLY A 247 -28.79 18.47 -25.71
N GLU A 248 -29.58 19.18 -26.54
CA GLU A 248 -31.06 19.18 -26.51
C GLU A 248 -31.69 17.98 -27.26
N GLU A 249 -30.88 17.12 -27.87
CA GLU A 249 -31.34 16.00 -28.69
C GLU A 249 -31.42 14.70 -27.85
N VAL A 250 -32.52 13.95 -27.99
CA VAL A 250 -32.74 12.71 -27.24
C VAL A 250 -31.89 11.58 -27.83
N PRO A 251 -30.96 10.97 -27.07
CA PRO A 251 -30.11 9.90 -27.58
C PRO A 251 -30.92 8.62 -27.86
N VAL A 252 -30.61 7.95 -28.97
CA VAL A 252 -31.22 6.66 -29.35
C VAL A 252 -30.36 5.52 -28.81
N GLY A 253 -30.97 4.63 -28.02
CA GLY A 253 -30.32 3.45 -27.45
C GLY A 253 -30.77 2.18 -28.18
N ILE A 254 -29.83 1.35 -28.64
CA ILE A 254 -30.15 0.12 -29.38
C ILE A 254 -29.25 -1.02 -28.89
N VAL A 255 -29.84 -2.20 -28.65
CA VAL A 255 -29.10 -3.44 -28.42
C VAL A 255 -29.24 -4.34 -29.62
N PHE A 256 -28.11 -4.73 -30.20
CA PHE A 256 -28.05 -5.70 -31.28
C PHE A 256 -27.68 -7.08 -30.76
N LEU A 257 -28.38 -8.11 -31.24
CA LEU A 257 -28.03 -9.51 -31.02
C LEU A 257 -27.77 -10.22 -32.35
N LEU A 258 -26.88 -11.22 -32.30
CA LEU A 258 -26.56 -12.06 -33.45
C LEU A 258 -27.70 -13.01 -33.76
N LYS A 259 -28.08 -13.08 -35.03
CA LYS A 259 -28.98 -14.08 -35.58
C LYS A 259 -28.22 -14.90 -36.60
N GLU A 260 -27.80 -16.07 -36.19
CA GLU A 260 -27.16 -17.04 -37.07
C GLU A 260 -28.13 -17.44 -38.19
N ARG A 261 -27.74 -17.18 -39.43
CA ARG A 261 -28.44 -17.66 -40.63
C ARG A 261 -27.44 -18.30 -41.59
N PRO A 262 -27.90 -19.22 -42.45
CA PRO A 262 -27.05 -19.87 -43.45
C PRO A 262 -26.42 -18.91 -44.48
N GLU A 263 -26.87 -17.65 -44.55
CA GLU A 263 -26.38 -16.61 -45.48
C GLU A 263 -25.41 -15.61 -44.82
N GLY A 264 -24.97 -15.87 -43.58
CA GLY A 264 -24.02 -15.05 -42.82
C GLY A 264 -24.61 -14.37 -41.58
N ASP A 265 -23.73 -13.84 -40.74
CA ASP A 265 -24.08 -13.22 -39.45
C ASP A 265 -24.84 -11.91 -39.67
N ARG A 266 -26.10 -11.88 -39.23
CA ARG A 266 -26.91 -10.67 -39.20
C ARG A 266 -27.20 -10.27 -37.77
N LEU A 267 -27.24 -8.96 -37.54
CA LEU A 267 -27.65 -8.40 -36.27
C LEU A 267 -29.11 -7.96 -36.37
N TYR A 268 -29.90 -8.32 -35.37
CA TYR A 268 -31.26 -7.82 -35.21
C TYR A 268 -31.34 -6.95 -33.96
N VAL A 269 -32.26 -5.99 -33.97
CA VAL A 269 -32.56 -5.18 -32.80
C VAL A 269 -33.27 -6.05 -31.77
N ALA A 270 -32.60 -6.32 -30.66
CA ALA A 270 -33.15 -7.09 -29.56
C ALA A 270 -34.01 -6.23 -28.64
N THR A 271 -33.61 -4.96 -28.46
CA THR A 271 -34.38 -3.92 -27.79
C THR A 271 -33.85 -2.54 -28.18
N SER A 272 -34.68 -1.52 -28.02
CA SER A 272 -34.41 -0.14 -28.42
C SER A 272 -35.13 0.86 -27.53
N ARG A 273 -34.63 2.10 -27.56
CA ARG A 273 -35.24 3.30 -26.98
C ARG A 273 -35.11 4.44 -27.97
N TYR A 274 -36.22 5.14 -28.18
CA TYR A 274 -36.32 6.27 -29.11
C TYR A 274 -35.95 5.94 -30.57
N LEU A 275 -36.01 4.65 -30.96
CA LEU A 275 -35.87 4.19 -32.33
C LEU A 275 -37.24 4.13 -33.01
N ASP A 276 -37.31 4.44 -34.30
CA ASP A 276 -38.56 4.31 -35.06
C ASP A 276 -38.89 2.83 -35.33
N ARG A 277 -40.19 2.51 -35.38
CA ARG A 277 -40.70 1.14 -35.56
C ARG A 277 -40.25 0.51 -36.87
N GLU A 278 -40.06 1.32 -37.91
CA GLU A 278 -39.55 0.82 -39.19
C GLU A 278 -38.12 0.28 -39.06
N ASP A 279 -37.29 0.95 -38.25
CA ASP A 279 -35.88 0.60 -38.04
C ASP A 279 -35.70 -0.55 -37.04
N GLU A 280 -36.60 -0.72 -36.07
CA GLU A 280 -36.60 -1.86 -35.14
C GLU A 280 -36.67 -3.22 -35.85
N THR A 281 -37.33 -3.27 -37.01
CA THR A 281 -37.48 -4.52 -37.77
C THR A 281 -36.35 -4.79 -38.76
N ARG A 282 -35.40 -3.86 -38.91
CA ARG A 282 -34.30 -3.99 -39.86
C ARG A 282 -33.23 -4.97 -39.36
N LEU A 283 -32.66 -5.72 -40.31
CA LEU A 283 -31.51 -6.59 -40.08
C LEU A 283 -30.28 -5.93 -40.69
N ILE A 284 -29.25 -5.68 -39.89
CA ILE A 284 -27.99 -5.13 -40.36
C ILE A 284 -26.95 -6.24 -40.51
N ALA A 285 -26.01 -6.05 -41.43
CA ALA A 285 -24.91 -6.99 -41.62
C ALA A 285 -23.93 -6.88 -40.46
N GLY A 286 -23.64 -8.00 -39.77
CA GLY A 286 -22.77 -8.00 -38.61
C GLY A 286 -21.28 -7.78 -38.92
N GLN A 287 -20.86 -8.03 -40.16
CA GLN A 287 -19.46 -7.93 -40.59
C GLN A 287 -19.17 -6.71 -41.47
N ALA A 288 -20.13 -5.80 -41.65
CA ALA A 288 -19.96 -4.63 -42.49
C ALA A 288 -20.25 -3.33 -41.72
N GLY A 289 -19.58 -2.25 -42.12
CA GLY A 289 -19.76 -0.93 -41.51
C GLY A 289 -19.19 -0.82 -40.10
N LEU A 290 -19.71 0.13 -39.32
CA LEU A 290 -19.23 0.42 -37.96
C LEU A 290 -19.43 -0.75 -37.00
N ALA A 291 -20.58 -1.44 -37.10
CA ALA A 291 -20.86 -2.62 -36.28
C ALA A 291 -19.83 -3.73 -36.51
N GLY A 292 -19.49 -4.02 -37.77
CA GLY A 292 -18.44 -4.99 -38.10
C GLY A 292 -17.07 -4.61 -37.54
N LYS A 293 -16.70 -3.33 -37.64
CA LYS A 293 -15.43 -2.84 -37.10
C LYS A 293 -15.33 -3.01 -35.58
N VAL A 294 -16.41 -2.71 -34.85
CA VAL A 294 -16.47 -2.87 -33.38
C VAL A 294 -16.43 -4.34 -32.98
N ILE A 295 -17.14 -5.21 -33.71
CA ILE A 295 -17.15 -6.64 -33.45
C ILE A 295 -15.77 -7.27 -33.72
N GLU A 296 -15.08 -6.83 -34.77
CA GLU A 296 -13.74 -7.32 -35.11
C GLU A 296 -12.66 -6.78 -34.16
N SER A 297 -12.71 -5.49 -33.80
CA SER A 297 -11.69 -4.87 -32.93
C SER A 297 -11.88 -5.19 -31.45
N VAL A 298 -13.12 -5.49 -31.02
CA VAL A 298 -13.50 -5.65 -29.61
C VAL A 298 -13.20 -4.36 -28.78
N GLU A 299 -13.12 -3.22 -29.45
CA GLU A 299 -12.88 -1.92 -28.84
C GLU A 299 -14.08 -0.99 -29.06
N PRO A 300 -14.50 -0.21 -28.04
CA PRO A 300 -15.59 0.74 -28.19
C PRO A 300 -15.21 1.84 -29.17
N LEU A 301 -16.06 2.07 -30.17
CA LEU A 301 -15.91 3.16 -31.12
C LEU A 301 -16.79 4.34 -30.70
N ILE A 302 -16.17 5.44 -30.29
CA ILE A 302 -16.84 6.72 -30.01
C ILE A 302 -16.55 7.63 -31.21
N GLY A 303 -17.56 7.91 -32.03
CA GLY A 303 -17.36 8.58 -33.33
C GLY A 303 -18.29 9.77 -33.54
N GLY A 304 -17.69 10.95 -33.77
CA GLY A 304 -18.33 12.17 -34.26
C GLY A 304 -17.72 12.70 -35.58
N GLU A 305 -16.85 11.92 -36.23
CA GLU A 305 -16.32 12.26 -37.56
C GLU A 305 -16.59 11.11 -38.54
N LEU A 306 -17.49 11.37 -39.47
CA LEU A 306 -17.58 10.74 -40.78
C LEU A 306 -16.86 11.62 -41.80
#